data_AF-A0A2N1TDG7-F1
#
_entry.id   AF-A0A2N1TDG7-F1
#
_cell.length_a   1.000
_cell.length_b   1.000
_cell.length_c   1.000
_cell.angle_alpha   90.00
_cell.angle_beta   90.00
_cell.angle_gamma   90.00
#
_symmetry.space_group_name_H-M   'P 1'
#
loop_
_entity.id
_entity.type
_entity.pdbx_description
1 polymer ?
#
loop_
_entity_poly.entity_id
_entity_poly.type
_entity_poly.pdbx_seq_one_letter_code
_entity_poly.pdbx_strand_id
1 'polypeptide(L)'
;MEQIINDALIPMMNEGMLSIERIHDLIYIKELIDRVSTRKYIESRTAEDLFRKYGVMPNIITWGDYFQTEMASSLLELADADFKRAVSTVKFDIISCLQIFSNKESDFFNWVDTSYYEITAEGREYFDEDEEEIIHLKILKDYFVDLGVIDNFTEAEIQWYGSFDEAVAM
;
A
#
# COMPACT_ATOMS: atom_id res chain seq x y z
N MET A 1 11.00 13.50 16.14
CA MET A 1 10.81 14.09 14.80
C MET A 1 10.20 13.01 13.96
N GLU A 2 8.96 13.20 13.54
CA GLU A 2 8.34 12.32 12.55
C GLU A 2 9.06 12.56 11.23
N GLN A 3 9.69 11.54 10.66
CA GLN A 3 10.29 11.64 9.33
C GLN A 3 9.16 11.56 8.31
N ILE A 4 8.77 12.72 7.79
CA ILE A 4 7.67 12.87 6.83
C ILE A 4 8.08 12.32 5.44
N ILE A 5 9.38 12.40 5.13
CA ILE A 5 10.00 11.81 3.95
C ILE A 5 11.09 10.85 4.42
N ASN A 6 11.12 9.67 3.80
CA ASN A 6 12.15 8.67 4.02
C ASN A 6 13.50 9.14 3.47
N ASP A 7 14.58 8.92 4.23
CA ASP A 7 15.92 9.34 3.85
C ASP A 7 16.39 8.71 2.52
N ALA A 8 15.82 7.55 2.13
CA ALA A 8 16.07 6.93 0.84
C ALA A 8 15.70 7.83 -0.36
N LEU A 9 14.80 8.80 -0.18
CA LEU A 9 14.34 9.70 -1.25
C LEU A 9 15.13 10.99 -1.37
N ILE A 10 15.97 11.32 -0.38
CA ILE A 10 16.78 12.55 -0.39
C ILE A 10 17.60 12.72 -1.68
N PRO A 11 18.29 11.68 -2.21
CA PRO A 11 19.01 11.82 -3.48
C PRO A 11 18.10 12.20 -4.64
N MET A 12 16.94 11.54 -4.78
CA MET A 12 15.98 11.79 -5.85
C MET A 12 15.43 13.22 -5.81
N MET A 13 15.16 13.72 -4.59
CA MET A 13 14.73 15.10 -4.39
C MET A 13 15.81 16.11 -4.77
N ASN A 14 17.05 15.87 -4.31
CA ASN A 14 18.19 16.76 -4.59
C ASN A 14 18.55 16.81 -6.08
N GLU A 15 18.33 15.70 -6.80
CA GLU A 15 18.55 15.57 -8.24
C GLU A 15 17.38 16.12 -9.07
N GLY A 16 16.31 16.59 -8.43
CA GLY A 16 15.14 17.18 -9.11
C GLY A 16 14.27 16.15 -9.83
N MET A 17 14.36 14.87 -9.46
CA MET A 17 13.61 13.78 -10.06
C MET A 17 12.15 13.73 -9.60
N LEU A 18 11.84 14.38 -8.47
CA LEU A 18 10.50 14.42 -7.88
C LEU A 18 9.97 15.84 -7.93
N SER A 19 8.80 16.02 -8.57
CA SER A 19 8.09 17.30 -8.54
C SER A 19 7.54 17.58 -7.13
N ILE A 20 7.20 18.84 -6.86
CA ILE A 20 6.58 19.24 -5.58
C ILE A 20 5.26 18.48 -5.36
N GLU A 21 4.47 18.28 -6.42
CA GLU A 21 3.21 17.55 -6.35
C GLU A 21 3.43 16.09 -5.94
N ARG A 22 4.44 15.41 -6.52
CA ARG A 22 4.81 14.05 -6.11
C ARG A 22 5.27 13.97 -4.67
N ILE A 23 6.07 14.94 -4.23
CA ILE A 23 6.52 14.97 -2.83
C ILE A 23 5.31 15.04 -1.90
N HIS A 24 4.31 15.88 -2.20
CA HIS A 24 3.09 15.93 -1.42
C HIS A 24 2.31 14.61 -1.42
N ASP A 25 2.17 13.97 -2.58
CA ASP A 25 1.47 12.70 -2.69
C ASP A 25 2.22 11.56 -1.95
N LEU A 26 3.56 11.58 -1.96
CA LEU A 26 4.42 10.65 -1.24
C LEU A 26 4.36 10.84 0.28
N ILE A 27 4.27 12.08 0.75
CA ILE A 27 4.03 12.39 2.16
C ILE A 27 2.65 11.83 2.56
N TYR A 28 1.64 12.16 1.77
CA TYR A 28 0.27 11.74 2.03
C TYR A 28 0.15 10.22 2.15
N ILE A 29 0.70 9.46 1.20
CA ILE A 29 0.58 8.00 1.25
C ILE A 29 1.31 7.41 2.45
N LYS A 30 2.48 7.94 2.82
CA LYS A 30 3.20 7.50 4.02
C LYS A 30 2.35 7.73 5.27
N GLU A 31 1.83 8.94 5.44
CA GLU A 31 1.01 9.31 6.60
C GLU A 31 -0.28 8.48 6.69
N LEU A 32 -0.96 8.24 5.55
CA LEU A 32 -2.12 7.37 5.47
C LEU A 32 -1.77 5.98 6.00
N ILE A 33 -0.75 5.34 5.42
CA ILE A 33 -0.37 3.96 5.75
C ILE A 33 0.10 3.85 7.20
N ASP A 34 0.93 4.78 7.67
CA ASP A 34 1.42 4.78 9.04
C ASP A 34 0.29 4.98 10.07
N ARG A 35 -0.79 5.68 9.72
CA ARG A 35 -1.98 5.84 10.58
C ARG A 35 -2.82 4.58 10.69
N VAL A 36 -2.99 3.86 9.59
CA VAL A 36 -3.95 2.74 9.51
C VAL A 36 -3.27 1.39 9.73
N SER A 37 -1.95 1.31 9.68
CA SER A 37 -1.20 0.07 9.91
C SER A 37 -0.89 -0.13 11.39
N THR A 38 -1.15 -1.35 11.89
CA THR A 38 -0.75 -1.77 13.26
C THR A 38 0.53 -2.59 13.29
N ARG A 39 1.04 -2.98 12.12
CA ARG A 39 2.23 -3.81 11.95
C ARG A 39 3.39 -3.00 11.38
N LYS A 40 4.62 -3.46 11.61
CA LYS A 40 5.80 -2.87 10.98
C LYS A 40 6.17 -3.67 9.75
N TYR A 41 6.83 -3.02 8.79
CA TYR A 41 7.41 -3.70 7.63
C TYR A 41 8.54 -4.63 8.05
N ILE A 42 9.38 -4.18 8.99
CA ILE A 42 10.37 -5.01 9.67
C ILE A 42 10.20 -4.98 11.17
N GLU A 43 10.33 -6.16 11.78
CA GLU A 43 10.29 -6.32 13.22
C GLU A 43 11.44 -5.55 13.89
N SER A 44 11.16 -5.00 15.08
CA SER A 44 12.13 -4.15 15.80
C SER A 44 13.44 -4.91 16.09
N ARG A 45 13.35 -6.21 16.39
CA ARG A 45 14.52 -7.09 16.57
C ARG A 45 15.36 -7.22 15.30
N THR A 46 14.72 -7.35 14.14
CA THR A 46 15.40 -7.44 12.85
C THR A 46 16.13 -6.13 12.54
N ALA A 47 15.49 -4.98 12.81
CA ALA A 47 16.12 -3.67 12.66
C ALA A 47 17.35 -3.52 13.57
N GLU A 48 17.27 -3.97 14.83
CA GLU A 48 18.40 -3.96 15.76
C GLU A 48 19.54 -4.88 15.30
N ASP A 49 19.23 -6.06 14.78
CA ASP A 49 20.24 -7.00 14.27
C ASP A 49 20.95 -6.44 13.03
N LEU A 50 20.23 -5.76 12.13
CA LEU A 50 20.81 -5.03 11.01
C LEU A 50 21.72 -3.89 11.48
N PHE A 51 21.29 -3.11 12.47
CA PHE A 51 22.09 -2.05 13.06
C PHE A 51 23.39 -2.60 13.67
N ARG A 52 23.32 -3.71 14.42
CA ARG A 52 24.51 -4.35 14.99
C ARG A 52 25.48 -4.85 13.93
N LYS A 53 24.97 -5.32 12.78
CA LYS A 53 25.79 -5.88 11.71
C LYS A 53 26.43 -4.82 10.83
N TYR A 54 25.71 -3.74 10.51
CA TYR A 54 26.12 -2.76 9.51
C TYR A 54 26.42 -1.36 10.08
N GLY A 55 26.11 -1.12 11.36
CA GLY A 55 26.34 0.16 12.04
C GLY A 55 25.36 1.27 11.68
N VAL A 56 24.33 0.97 10.88
CA VAL A 56 23.31 1.92 10.42
C VAL A 56 21.92 1.29 10.53
N MET A 57 20.93 2.10 10.87
CA MET A 57 19.53 1.65 10.85
C MET A 57 19.06 1.51 9.40
N PRO A 58 18.19 0.52 9.11
CA PRO A 58 17.54 0.46 7.81
C PRO A 58 16.66 1.69 7.58
N ASN A 59 16.64 2.19 6.35
CA ASN A 59 15.79 3.33 5.99
C ASN A 59 14.31 2.93 5.97
N ILE A 60 13.98 1.69 5.62
CA ILE A 60 12.60 1.20 5.56
C ILE A 60 12.29 0.42 6.83
N ILE A 61 11.45 0.98 7.71
CA ILE A 61 11.05 0.36 8.98
C ILE A 61 9.53 0.13 9.03
N THR A 62 8.74 1.12 8.63
CA THR A 62 7.28 1.04 8.59
C THR A 62 6.77 0.65 7.21
N TRP A 63 5.50 0.25 7.13
CA TRP A 63 4.85 0.08 5.83
C TRP A 63 4.76 1.43 5.08
N GLY A 64 4.56 2.56 5.76
CA GLY A 64 4.58 3.86 5.12
C GLY A 64 5.94 4.18 4.48
N ASP A 65 7.07 3.81 5.11
CA ASP A 65 8.40 3.93 4.50
C ASP A 65 8.51 3.11 3.22
N TYR A 66 7.99 1.89 3.25
CA TYR A 66 8.03 0.96 2.12
C TYR A 66 7.21 1.50 0.95
N PHE A 67 5.94 1.85 1.18
CA PHE A 67 5.07 2.39 0.13
C PHE A 67 5.64 3.69 -0.45
N GLN A 68 6.12 4.61 0.40
CA GLN A 68 6.71 5.85 -0.06
C GLN A 68 7.95 5.61 -0.94
N THR A 69 8.83 4.72 -0.52
CA THR A 69 10.07 4.42 -1.25
C THR A 69 9.76 3.69 -2.55
N GLU A 70 8.94 2.64 -2.49
CA GLU A 70 8.59 1.80 -3.63
C GLU A 70 7.85 2.59 -4.70
N MET A 71 6.87 3.43 -4.33
CA MET A 71 6.15 4.25 -5.30
C MET A 71 7.07 5.28 -5.95
N ALA A 72 7.95 5.93 -5.17
CA ALA A 72 8.88 6.89 -5.73
C ALA A 72 9.84 6.26 -6.75
N SER A 73 10.32 5.04 -6.49
CA SER A 73 11.26 4.35 -7.38
C SER A 73 10.59 3.67 -8.57
N SER A 74 9.52 2.91 -8.35
CA SER A 74 8.87 2.09 -9.38
C SER A 74 8.06 2.91 -10.37
N LEU A 75 7.51 4.05 -9.93
CA LEU A 75 6.65 4.91 -10.74
C LEU A 75 7.35 6.18 -11.22
N LEU A 76 8.69 6.22 -11.14
CA LEU A 76 9.47 7.41 -11.44
C LEU A 76 9.21 7.95 -12.86
N GLU A 77 9.08 7.06 -13.83
CA GLU A 77 8.91 7.40 -15.24
C GLU A 77 7.47 7.80 -15.63
N LEU A 78 6.50 7.62 -14.75
CA LEU A 78 5.11 8.01 -15.02
C LEU A 78 4.96 9.52 -15.16
N ALA A 79 3.85 10.01 -15.71
CA ALA A 79 3.49 11.42 -15.60
C ALA A 79 2.90 11.73 -14.22
N ASP A 80 2.94 12.98 -13.77
CA ASP A 80 2.43 13.37 -12.43
C ASP A 80 0.94 13.05 -12.24
N ALA A 81 0.13 13.19 -13.29
CA ALA A 81 -1.27 12.78 -13.27
C ALA A 81 -1.44 11.26 -13.06
N ASP A 82 -0.55 10.45 -13.63
CA ASP A 82 -0.59 8.98 -13.52
C ASP A 82 -0.09 8.54 -12.15
N PHE A 83 0.95 9.20 -11.64
CA PHE A 83 1.44 9.01 -10.28
C PHE A 83 0.34 9.27 -9.25
N LYS A 84 -0.37 10.40 -9.38
CA LYS A 84 -1.49 10.75 -8.50
C LYS A 84 -2.64 9.73 -8.58
N ARG A 85 -2.90 9.19 -9.78
CA ARG A 85 -3.86 8.09 -9.95
C ARG A 85 -3.41 6.84 -9.21
N ALA A 86 -2.14 6.46 -9.32
CA ALA A 86 -1.60 5.31 -8.58
C ALA A 86 -1.72 5.49 -7.05
N VAL A 87 -1.43 6.69 -6.53
CA VAL A 87 -1.62 7.01 -5.10
C VAL A 87 -3.08 6.91 -4.69
N SER A 88 -3.99 7.36 -5.56
CA SER A 88 -5.43 7.22 -5.34
C SER A 88 -5.89 5.76 -5.36
N THR A 89 -5.32 4.93 -6.24
CA THR A 89 -5.57 3.48 -6.27
C THR A 89 -5.12 2.80 -4.98
N VAL A 90 -3.90 3.06 -4.50
CA VAL A 90 -3.45 2.50 -3.22
C VAL A 90 -4.36 2.93 -2.08
N LYS A 91 -4.73 4.21 -2.02
CA LYS A 91 -5.69 4.70 -1.01
C LYS A 91 -7.03 3.95 -1.08
N PHE A 92 -7.56 3.77 -2.29
CA PHE A 92 -8.80 3.02 -2.50
C PHE A 92 -8.66 1.59 -1.98
N ASP A 93 -7.63 0.87 -2.40
CA ASP A 93 -7.37 -0.53 -2.02
C ASP A 93 -7.25 -0.71 -0.50
N ILE A 94 -6.59 0.23 0.17
CA ILE A 94 -6.41 0.19 1.63
C ILE A 94 -7.74 0.40 2.36
N ILE A 95 -8.62 1.27 1.86
CA ILE A 95 -9.97 1.42 2.42
C ILE A 95 -10.83 0.18 2.11
N SER A 96 -10.79 -0.29 0.85
CA SER A 96 -11.52 -1.47 0.39
C SER A 96 -11.18 -2.71 1.18
N CYS A 97 -9.90 -2.94 1.49
CA CYS A 97 -9.49 -4.12 2.24
C CYS A 97 -10.11 -4.14 3.65
N LEU A 98 -10.19 -2.98 4.33
CA LEU A 98 -10.87 -2.89 5.63
C LEU A 98 -12.36 -3.20 5.48
N GLN A 99 -13.04 -2.59 4.49
CA GLN A 99 -14.47 -2.79 4.27
C GLN A 99 -14.82 -4.26 3.96
N ILE A 100 -14.00 -4.91 3.13
CA ILE A 100 -14.22 -6.29 2.71
C ILE A 100 -13.94 -7.27 3.84
N PHE A 101 -12.80 -7.14 4.54
CA PHE A 101 -12.28 -8.20 5.43
C PHE A 101 -12.58 -8.01 6.92
N SER A 102 -12.95 -6.81 7.39
CA SER A 102 -13.17 -6.52 8.82
C SER A 102 -14.21 -7.42 9.50
N ASN A 103 -15.22 -7.89 8.76
CA ASN A 103 -16.31 -8.71 9.27
C ASN A 103 -16.30 -10.14 8.72
N LYS A 104 -15.19 -10.59 8.14
CA LYS A 104 -15.08 -11.92 7.52
C LYS A 104 -14.40 -12.91 8.44
N GLU A 105 -14.87 -14.15 8.40
CA GLU A 105 -14.29 -15.26 9.15
C GLU A 105 -13.13 -15.92 8.38
N SER A 106 -12.32 -16.72 9.08
CA SER A 106 -11.13 -17.39 8.52
C SER A 106 -11.41 -18.21 7.25
N ASP A 107 -12.62 -18.76 7.12
CA ASP A 107 -13.01 -19.55 5.96
C ASP A 107 -13.00 -18.73 4.67
N PHE A 108 -13.37 -17.44 4.75
CA PHE A 108 -13.29 -16.54 3.60
C PHE A 108 -11.84 -16.27 3.19
N PHE A 109 -10.95 -16.06 4.16
CA PHE A 109 -9.53 -15.84 3.89
C PHE A 109 -8.89 -17.07 3.23
N ASN A 110 -9.22 -18.27 3.73
CA ASN A 110 -8.75 -19.53 3.17
C ASN A 110 -9.28 -19.76 1.76
N TRP A 111 -10.53 -19.37 1.48
CA TRP A 111 -11.11 -19.44 0.15
C TRP A 111 -10.35 -18.52 -0.82
N VAL A 112 -10.10 -17.26 -0.46
CA VAL A 112 -9.30 -16.32 -1.29
C VAL A 112 -7.92 -16.91 -1.59
N ASP A 113 -7.24 -17.48 -0.59
CA ASP A 113 -5.93 -18.11 -0.79
C ASP A 113 -6.00 -19.30 -1.75
N THR A 114 -6.97 -20.19 -1.54
CA THR A 114 -7.14 -21.40 -2.34
C THR A 114 -7.42 -21.04 -3.80
N SER A 115 -8.37 -20.14 -4.04
CA SER A 115 -8.74 -19.69 -5.38
C SER A 115 -7.58 -18.97 -6.08
N TYR A 116 -6.82 -18.13 -5.38
CA TYR A 116 -5.61 -17.51 -5.93
C TYR A 116 -4.56 -18.54 -6.36
N TYR A 117 -4.30 -19.56 -5.52
CA TYR A 117 -3.33 -20.60 -5.86
C TYR A 117 -3.78 -21.48 -7.02
N GLU A 118 -5.08 -21.79 -7.10
CA GLU A 118 -5.65 -22.55 -8.23
C GLU A 118 -5.46 -21.80 -9.56
N ILE A 119 -5.74 -20.49 -9.58
CA ILE A 119 -5.61 -19.64 -10.78
C ILE A 119 -4.13 -19.51 -11.20
N THR A 120 -3.23 -19.27 -10.24
CA THR A 120 -1.82 -19.00 -10.55
C THR A 120 -0.97 -20.25 -10.80
N ALA A 121 -1.44 -21.43 -10.38
CA ALA A 121 -0.72 -22.70 -10.58
C ALA A 121 -0.52 -23.07 -12.06
N GLU A 122 -1.40 -22.60 -12.94
CA GLU A 122 -1.37 -22.94 -14.37
C GLU A 122 -0.34 -22.13 -15.16
N GLY A 123 0.26 -21.10 -14.55
CA GLY A 123 1.30 -20.27 -15.19
C GLY A 123 0.84 -19.55 -16.45
N ARG A 124 -0.47 -19.25 -16.54
CA ARG A 124 -1.07 -18.53 -17.67
C ARG A 124 -0.71 -17.05 -17.66
N GLU A 125 -0.58 -16.47 -18.85
CA GLU A 125 -0.33 -15.03 -19.04
C GLU A 125 -1.62 -14.20 -19.11
N TYR A 126 -2.77 -14.85 -19.29
CA TYR A 126 -4.07 -14.20 -19.45
C TYR A 126 -5.09 -14.80 -18.49
N PHE A 127 -5.80 -13.91 -17.80
CA PHE A 127 -6.87 -14.20 -16.86
C PHE A 127 -8.18 -13.61 -17.40
N ASP A 128 -9.31 -14.24 -17.10
CA ASP A 128 -10.61 -13.62 -17.34
C ASP A 128 -10.98 -12.62 -16.23
N GLU A 129 -12.10 -11.91 -16.38
CA GLU A 129 -12.52 -10.86 -15.44
C GLU A 129 -12.71 -11.39 -14.01
N ASP A 130 -13.27 -12.60 -13.88
CA ASP A 130 -13.49 -13.24 -12.57
C ASP A 130 -12.15 -13.64 -11.92
N GLU A 131 -11.21 -14.16 -12.71
CA GLU A 131 -9.86 -14.51 -12.26
C GLU A 131 -9.05 -13.26 -11.85
N GLU A 132 -9.15 -12.17 -12.60
CA GLU A 132 -8.53 -10.88 -12.25
C GLU A 132 -9.10 -10.33 -10.94
N GLU A 133 -10.41 -10.45 -10.71
CA GLU A 133 -11.05 -10.03 -9.45
C GLU A 133 -10.51 -10.84 -8.26
N ILE A 134 -10.36 -12.16 -8.39
CA ILE A 134 -9.79 -13.01 -7.33
C ILE A 134 -8.33 -12.64 -7.05
N ILE A 135 -7.54 -12.37 -8.10
CA ILE A 135 -6.13 -11.93 -7.94
C ILE A 135 -6.08 -10.58 -7.21
N HIS A 136 -6.94 -9.64 -7.57
CA HIS A 136 -7.01 -8.36 -6.87
C HIS A 136 -7.49 -8.53 -5.42
N LEU A 137 -8.51 -9.35 -5.18
CA LEU A 137 -9.01 -9.67 -3.84
C LEU A 137 -7.91 -10.27 -2.95
N LYS A 138 -7.01 -11.07 -3.52
CA LYS A 138 -5.82 -11.58 -2.82
C LYS A 138 -4.89 -10.45 -2.37
N ILE A 139 -4.62 -9.47 -3.24
CA ILE A 139 -3.81 -8.29 -2.89
C ILE A 139 -4.46 -7.53 -1.73
N LEU A 140 -5.77 -7.30 -1.79
CA LEU A 140 -6.52 -6.64 -0.71
C LEU A 140 -6.44 -7.44 0.59
N LYS A 141 -6.58 -8.77 0.52
CA LYS A 141 -6.44 -9.66 1.69
C LYS A 141 -5.06 -9.51 2.32
N ASP A 142 -4.02 -9.49 1.50
CA ASP A 142 -2.63 -9.37 1.96
C ASP A 142 -2.38 -8.00 2.58
N TYR A 143 -2.89 -6.91 2.00
CA TYR A 143 -2.85 -5.60 2.63
C TYR A 143 -3.51 -5.61 4.01
N PHE A 144 -4.73 -6.15 4.12
CA PHE A 144 -5.44 -6.21 5.40
C PHE A 144 -4.65 -6.98 6.46
N VAL A 145 -4.09 -8.14 6.11
CA VAL A 145 -3.37 -9.02 7.03
C VAL A 145 -1.98 -8.48 7.37
N ASP A 146 -1.19 -8.09 6.37
CA ASP A 146 0.23 -7.77 6.54
C ASP A 146 0.45 -6.39 7.14
N LEU A 147 -0.40 -5.41 6.80
CA LEU A 147 -0.38 -4.09 7.44
C LEU A 147 -1.13 -4.13 8.78
N GLY A 148 -2.05 -5.10 8.97
CA GLY A 148 -2.97 -5.11 10.10
C GLY A 148 -3.83 -3.85 10.12
N VAL A 149 -4.56 -3.62 9.03
CA VAL A 149 -5.30 -2.38 8.78
C VAL A 149 -6.40 -2.16 9.81
N ILE A 150 -6.48 -0.96 10.38
CA ILE A 150 -7.51 -0.52 11.33
C ILE A 150 -8.28 0.71 10.82
N ASP A 151 -9.46 0.93 11.37
CA ASP A 151 -10.28 2.10 11.06
C ASP A 151 -9.72 3.38 11.71
N ASN A 152 -8.75 4.00 11.02
CA ASN A 152 -8.14 5.27 11.41
C ASN A 152 -8.06 6.23 10.20
N PHE A 153 -9.09 6.19 9.36
CA PHE A 153 -9.26 7.06 8.21
C PHE A 153 -9.87 8.41 8.64
N THR A 154 -9.55 9.47 7.91
CA THR A 154 -10.18 10.79 8.09
C THR A 154 -11.58 10.81 7.46
N GLU A 155 -12.45 11.70 7.94
CA GLU A 155 -13.76 11.91 7.32
C GLU A 155 -13.67 12.22 5.82
N ALA A 156 -12.66 12.99 5.42
CA ALA A 156 -12.43 13.34 4.01
C ALA A 156 -12.07 12.11 3.16
N GLU A 157 -11.30 11.15 3.69
CA GLU A 157 -10.95 9.91 2.99
C GLU A 157 -12.16 8.99 2.84
N ILE A 158 -12.98 8.88 3.88
CA ILE A 158 -14.23 8.11 3.84
C ILE A 158 -15.22 8.72 2.86
N GLN A 159 -15.40 10.05 2.87
CA GLN A 159 -16.25 10.74 1.90
C GLN A 159 -15.73 10.59 0.47
N TRP A 160 -14.42 10.71 0.27
CA TRP A 160 -13.80 10.49 -1.04
C TRP A 160 -14.07 9.07 -1.54
N TYR A 161 -13.95 8.06 -0.67
CA TYR A 161 -14.22 6.66 -1.03
C TYR A 161 -15.69 6.43 -1.39
N GLY A 162 -16.63 6.95 -0.59
CA GLY A 162 -18.07 6.80 -0.85
C GLY A 162 -18.54 7.43 -2.17
N SER A 163 -17.81 8.41 -2.70
CA SER A 163 -18.13 9.00 -4.02
C SER A 163 -17.98 8.01 -5.20
N PHE A 164 -17.22 6.92 -5.02
CA PHE A 164 -17.08 5.88 -6.04
C PHE A 164 -18.30 4.93 -6.05
N ASP A 165 -18.88 4.63 -4.88
CA ASP A 165 -20.11 3.85 -4.79
C ASP A 165 -21.29 4.57 -5.44
N GLU A 166 -21.40 5.89 -5.21
CA GLU A 166 -22.43 6.73 -5.82
C GLU A 166 -22.27 6.87 -7.34
N ALA A 167 -21.03 6.86 -7.84
CA ALA A 167 -20.74 6.93 -9.28
C ALA A 167 -21.06 5.62 -10.01
N VAL A 168 -20.99 4.47 -9.33
CA VAL A 168 -21.37 3.16 -9.89
C VAL A 168 -22.90 2.93 -9.85
N ALA A 169 -23.61 3.61 -8.94
CA ALA A 169 -25.07 3.53 -8.80
C ALA A 169 -25.87 4.45 -9.75
N MET A 170 -25.20 5.33 -10.52
CA MET A 170 -25.79 6.22 -11.52
C MET A 170 -25.57 5.70 -12.95
#